data_AF-A0AAW2NH46-F1
#
_entry.id   AF-A0AAW2NH46-F1
#
_cell.length_a   1.000
_cell.length_b   1.000
_cell.length_c   1.000
_cell.angle_alpha   90.00
_cell.angle_beta   90.00
_cell.angle_gamma   90.00
#
_symmetry.space_group_name_H-M   'P 1'
#
loop_
_entity.id
_entity.type
_entity.pdbx_description
1 polymer ?
#
loop_
_entity_poly.entity_id
_entity_poly.type
_entity_poly.pdbx_seq_one_letter_code
_entity_poly.pdbx_strand_id
1 'polypeptide(L)'
;MSSLVSDVPSQAHWILELINYDFRGAAGYLVAFCPRNSFTEKSFYTYLVPLLSQGRRHKLGSCGLKFLSSVEASVVGLSHIYRARADSNGEQLKKLALFLGKCHENMDGMSEIILRRDANIPADGNAVSVLIPNPEDSSVGDSVQLGFLPRNVAKWVAPLSDIGLFAFSAYIHPKEVLAAALEGSNNKVKLILNVYTGPAFPTIPEVTQLEYVSAICSLVASSQRYSGLWRLKEVLGQYKWPEHLESEFVFGSSSVGSVNAQFLAAFSAAAGKRSLPFSDSEESDPDWGCWNASQELKNPSVRIIFPSIERVKNNRSGIMASRRILCFSQKTWQRLKNIGILHDAIPYPSDRIGFPTHVKVGRRRFESKDGSSFLMVYCGSHKLQCCCLGRPMSDRQLNGNVRNTSVLGSRLHISNYELGIIFVVPPPETVDHVKQDTRNLDDIVLPFVMPEIIPQETSPTAQAIKGGIGGRAEQEREINEAVLALSGGLMEEEITEEEEEEAIEAAQYVAQEKEDEKAYADKLWSQVDSSQSC
;
A
#
# COMPACT_ATOMS: atom_id res chain seq x y z
N MET A 1 -19.13 -7.17 -9.19
CA MET A 1 -18.24 -6.06 -9.62
C MET A 1 -18.44 -4.90 -8.66
N SER A 2 -17.38 -4.23 -8.19
CA SER A 2 -17.55 -2.87 -7.68
C SER A 2 -17.75 -2.00 -8.91
N SER A 3 -18.99 -1.59 -9.19
CA SER A 3 -19.17 -0.41 -10.02
C SER A 3 -18.38 0.71 -9.34
N LEU A 4 -17.45 1.33 -10.07
CA LEU A 4 -17.06 2.68 -9.72
C LEU A 4 -18.39 3.44 -9.68
N VAL A 5 -18.81 3.87 -8.49
CA VAL A 5 -20.00 4.67 -8.32
C VAL A 5 -19.76 5.92 -9.17
N SER A 6 -20.42 5.99 -10.33
CA SER A 6 -20.20 6.99 -11.38
C SER A 6 -20.68 8.39 -11.01
N ASP A 7 -21.22 8.56 -9.79
CA ASP A 7 -21.85 9.80 -9.35
C ASP A 7 -21.40 10.26 -7.95
N VAL A 8 -20.25 9.78 -7.46
CA VAL A 8 -19.60 10.45 -6.32
C VAL A 8 -18.84 11.65 -6.86
N PRO A 9 -19.01 12.87 -6.32
CA PRO A 9 -18.15 14.00 -6.66
C PRO A 9 -16.69 13.53 -6.62
N SER A 10 -15.99 13.65 -7.76
CA SER A 10 -14.58 13.24 -7.93
C SER A 10 -13.61 13.97 -7.01
N GLN A 11 -14.13 14.86 -6.17
CA GLN A 11 -13.40 15.62 -5.18
C GLN A 11 -13.33 14.81 -3.89
N ALA A 12 -12.17 14.20 -3.68
CA ALA A 12 -11.73 13.83 -2.36
C ALA A 12 -11.54 15.12 -1.52
N HIS A 13 -12.63 15.70 -1.02
CA HIS A 13 -12.63 16.97 -0.27
C HIS A 13 -11.64 16.95 0.91
N TRP A 14 -11.36 15.78 1.48
CA TRP A 14 -10.34 15.61 2.52
C TRP A 14 -8.92 15.95 2.03
N ILE A 15 -8.59 15.74 0.76
CA ILE A 15 -7.30 16.16 0.18
C ILE A 15 -7.22 17.70 0.14
N LEU A 16 -8.32 18.37 -0.18
CA LEU A 16 -8.40 19.84 -0.14
C LEU A 16 -8.32 20.39 1.30
N GLU A 17 -8.74 19.61 2.30
CA GLU A 17 -8.49 19.95 3.69
C GLU A 17 -7.01 19.72 4.06
N LEU A 18 -6.41 18.61 3.61
CA LEU A 18 -4.99 18.31 3.87
C LEU A 18 -4.04 19.39 3.33
N ILE A 19 -4.28 19.94 2.14
CA ILE A 19 -3.42 20.99 1.58
C ILE A 19 -3.39 22.28 2.42
N ASN A 20 -4.37 22.49 3.30
CA ASN A 20 -4.39 23.66 4.19
C ASN A 20 -3.49 23.50 5.42
N TYR A 21 -2.99 22.28 5.68
CA TYR A 21 -2.08 22.02 6.79
C TYR A 21 -0.63 22.15 6.35
N ASP A 22 0.17 22.84 7.17
CA ASP A 22 1.60 22.92 6.94
C ASP A 22 2.30 21.68 7.52
N PHE A 23 2.52 20.67 6.68
CA PHE A 23 3.23 19.45 7.04
C PHE A 23 4.76 19.64 7.14
N ARG A 24 5.29 20.87 7.12
CA ARG A 24 6.73 21.09 7.33
C ARG A 24 7.17 20.49 8.66
N GLY A 25 8.02 19.47 8.59
CA GLY A 25 8.53 18.70 9.74
C GLY A 25 7.88 17.32 9.93
N ALA A 26 6.76 17.03 9.28
CA ALA A 26 6.14 15.70 9.28
C ALA A 26 6.59 14.87 8.06
N ALA A 27 6.89 13.60 8.29
CA ALA A 27 7.15 12.66 7.21
C ALA A 27 5.82 12.07 6.69
N GLY A 28 5.54 12.27 5.39
CA GLY A 28 4.34 11.74 4.73
C GLY A 28 4.63 10.42 4.00
N TYR A 29 3.82 9.40 4.27
CA TYR A 29 3.96 8.07 3.67
C TYR A 29 2.68 7.62 2.99
N LEU A 30 2.79 7.29 1.70
CA LEU A 30 1.70 6.66 0.96
C LEU A 30 1.54 5.19 1.38
N VAL A 31 0.29 4.80 1.62
CA VAL A 31 -0.16 3.45 1.95
C VAL A 31 -1.26 3.07 0.97
N ALA A 32 -0.93 2.21 0.00
CA ALA A 32 -1.83 1.79 -1.07
C ALA A 32 -1.90 0.27 -1.11
N PHE A 33 -3.10 -0.30 -1.16
CA PHE A 33 -3.34 -1.74 -1.17
C PHE A 33 -4.12 -2.14 -2.42
N CYS A 34 -3.68 -3.23 -3.05
CA CYS A 34 -4.37 -3.89 -4.15
C CYS A 34 -4.73 -5.32 -3.73
N PRO A 35 -5.93 -5.83 -4.08
CA PRO A 35 -6.30 -7.22 -3.85
C PRO A 35 -5.31 -8.16 -4.53
N ARG A 36 -4.90 -9.20 -3.82
CA ARG A 36 -4.14 -10.31 -4.38
C ARG A 36 -4.44 -11.57 -3.59
N ASN A 37 -4.58 -12.70 -4.29
CA ASN A 37 -5.05 -13.98 -3.72
C ASN A 37 -4.18 -14.52 -2.58
N SER A 38 -2.97 -14.00 -2.40
CA SER A 38 -2.23 -13.95 -1.13
C SER A 38 -0.87 -13.32 -1.40
N PHE A 39 -0.41 -12.47 -0.50
CA PHE A 39 1.00 -12.11 -0.43
C PHE A 39 1.70 -13.16 0.41
N THR A 40 2.77 -13.75 -0.10
CA THR A 40 3.75 -14.45 0.74
C THR A 40 4.77 -13.42 1.17
N GLU A 41 5.22 -13.51 2.41
CA GLU A 41 6.33 -12.70 2.90
C GLU A 41 7.56 -13.12 2.11
N LYS A 42 7.80 -12.44 0.98
CA LYS A 42 9.12 -12.45 0.36
C LYS A 42 10.01 -11.72 1.36
N SER A 43 11.14 -12.30 1.73
CA SER A 43 12.17 -11.60 2.49
C SER A 43 12.69 -10.43 1.67
N PHE A 44 11.98 -9.30 1.66
CA PHE A 44 12.56 -8.03 1.23
C PHE A 44 13.57 -7.51 2.27
N TYR A 45 13.70 -8.20 3.42
CA TYR A 45 14.74 -7.98 4.42
C TYR A 45 16.17 -8.09 3.85
N THR A 46 16.38 -8.78 2.72
CA THR A 46 17.71 -8.85 2.10
C THR A 46 18.10 -7.55 1.38
N TYR A 47 17.14 -6.69 1.01
CA TYR A 47 17.42 -5.43 0.30
C TYR A 47 17.62 -4.22 1.24
N LEU A 48 17.40 -4.38 2.54
CA LEU A 48 17.45 -3.30 3.55
C LEU A 48 18.58 -3.45 4.58
N VAL A 49 19.50 -4.39 4.41
CA VAL A 49 20.76 -4.36 5.18
C VAL A 49 21.71 -3.37 4.48
N PRO A 50 22.22 -2.33 5.16
CA PRO A 50 23.16 -1.39 4.58
C PRO A 50 24.36 -2.13 3.98
N LEU A 51 24.80 -1.66 2.82
CA LEU A 51 26.07 -1.91 2.13
C LEU A 51 27.29 -1.62 3.03
N LEU A 52 27.41 -2.31 4.17
CA LEU A 52 28.53 -2.26 5.10
C LEU A 52 29.17 -3.64 5.19
N SER A 53 29.53 -4.21 4.05
CA SER A 53 30.49 -5.31 3.95
C SER A 53 31.06 -5.34 2.53
N GLN A 54 32.29 -4.83 2.40
CA GLN A 54 33.38 -5.14 1.43
C GLN A 54 32.98 -5.70 0.06
N GLY A 55 33.45 -5.23 -1.09
CA GLY A 55 34.57 -4.37 -1.43
C GLY A 55 34.86 -4.55 -2.94
N ARG A 56 35.36 -3.48 -3.58
CA ARG A 56 35.83 -3.39 -4.98
C ARG A 56 34.79 -3.54 -6.13
N ARG A 57 34.44 -2.36 -6.68
CA ARG A 57 34.31 -1.95 -8.12
C ARG A 57 33.21 -2.67 -8.93
N HIS A 58 32.27 -1.98 -9.59
CA HIS A 58 32.42 -0.90 -10.57
C HIS A 58 31.61 0.39 -10.27
N LYS A 59 32.03 1.49 -10.91
CA LYS A 59 31.58 2.90 -10.98
C LYS A 59 30.07 3.28 -10.75
N LEU A 60 29.44 2.82 -9.69
CA LEU A 60 28.42 3.60 -8.95
C LEU A 60 28.88 3.87 -7.50
N GLY A 61 30.20 3.76 -7.27
CA GLY A 61 30.82 4.06 -5.98
C GLY A 61 30.87 5.57 -5.73
N SER A 62 30.39 5.98 -4.55
CA SER A 62 30.47 7.32 -3.95
C SER A 62 29.29 8.28 -4.14
N CYS A 63 28.22 7.92 -4.85
CA CYS A 63 27.03 8.76 -4.86
C CYS A 63 26.06 8.25 -3.79
N GLY A 64 25.70 9.09 -2.81
CA GLY A 64 24.76 8.77 -1.73
C GLY A 64 23.32 8.56 -2.21
N LEU A 65 23.13 7.76 -3.25
CA LEU A 65 21.84 7.47 -3.88
C LEU A 65 21.05 6.59 -2.91
N LYS A 66 19.88 7.09 -2.49
CA LYS A 66 18.99 6.39 -1.57
C LYS A 66 18.15 5.38 -2.36
N PHE A 67 18.19 4.12 -1.96
CA PHE A 67 17.29 3.08 -2.49
C PHE A 67 15.83 3.44 -2.17
N LEU A 68 14.94 3.28 -3.15
CA LEU A 68 13.53 3.65 -3.04
C LEU A 68 12.58 2.45 -3.14
N SER A 69 12.80 1.55 -4.11
CA SER A 69 11.95 0.37 -4.34
C SER A 69 12.59 -0.59 -5.36
N SER A 70 11.98 -1.76 -5.53
CA SER A 70 12.26 -2.70 -6.61
C SER A 70 11.05 -2.86 -7.53
N VAL A 71 11.25 -3.16 -8.81
CA VAL A 71 10.20 -3.45 -9.80
C VAL A 71 10.53 -4.77 -10.47
N GLU A 72 9.55 -5.67 -10.57
CA GLU A 72 9.69 -6.90 -11.37
C GLU A 72 9.17 -6.64 -12.78
N ALA A 73 10.03 -6.90 -13.76
CA ALA A 73 9.80 -6.77 -15.18
C ALA A 73 10.25 -8.06 -15.90
N SER A 74 10.17 -8.05 -17.22
CA SER A 74 10.72 -9.11 -18.06
C SER A 74 11.66 -8.55 -19.11
N VAL A 75 12.31 -9.43 -19.86
CA VAL A 75 13.07 -9.07 -21.06
C VAL A 75 12.28 -9.50 -22.30
N VAL A 76 12.16 -8.61 -23.29
CA VAL A 76 11.52 -8.91 -24.57
C VAL A 76 12.55 -9.03 -25.69
N GLY A 77 12.22 -9.83 -26.71
CA GLY A 77 13.05 -9.93 -27.90
C GLY A 77 14.19 -10.95 -27.85
N LEU A 78 14.36 -11.68 -26.74
CA LEU A 78 15.37 -12.75 -26.59
C LEU A 78 15.39 -13.72 -27.79
N SER A 79 14.20 -14.09 -28.26
CA SER A 79 14.04 -15.07 -29.35
C SER A 79 14.53 -14.58 -30.71
N HIS A 80 14.69 -13.28 -30.91
CA HIS A 80 15.23 -12.73 -32.16
C HIS A 80 16.73 -12.91 -32.27
N ILE A 81 17.42 -13.07 -31.13
CA ILE A 81 18.88 -13.20 -31.10
C ILE A 81 19.29 -14.68 -31.04
N TYR A 82 18.67 -15.48 -30.15
CA TYR A 82 19.23 -16.79 -29.77
C TYR A 82 18.50 -18.01 -30.34
N ARG A 83 17.38 -17.84 -31.05
CA ARG A 83 16.72 -18.99 -31.69
C ARG A 83 17.57 -19.50 -32.85
N ALA A 84 17.53 -20.80 -33.10
CA ALA A 84 18.29 -21.48 -34.16
C ALA A 84 18.12 -20.89 -35.58
N ARG A 85 17.02 -20.16 -35.86
CA ARG A 85 16.85 -19.44 -37.15
C ARG A 85 17.71 -18.18 -37.25
N ALA A 86 17.97 -17.50 -36.13
CA ALA A 86 18.76 -16.27 -36.05
C ALA A 86 20.22 -16.55 -35.66
N ASP A 87 20.47 -17.56 -34.82
CA ASP A 87 21.80 -18.01 -34.40
C ASP A 87 22.05 -19.47 -34.83
N SER A 88 22.15 -19.68 -36.14
CA SER A 88 22.24 -21.02 -36.75
C SER A 88 23.48 -21.82 -36.31
N ASN A 89 24.58 -21.14 -35.95
CA ASN A 89 25.82 -21.74 -35.46
C ASN A 89 25.94 -21.75 -33.92
N GLY A 90 24.96 -21.17 -33.22
CA GLY A 90 24.94 -21.03 -31.76
C GLY A 90 26.06 -20.13 -31.21
N GLU A 91 26.61 -19.23 -32.03
CA GLU A 91 27.73 -18.37 -31.63
C GLU A 91 27.31 -17.32 -30.61
N GLN A 92 26.14 -16.70 -30.81
CA GLN A 92 25.61 -15.72 -29.86
C GLN A 92 25.27 -16.40 -28.53
N LEU A 93 24.67 -17.59 -28.58
CA LEU A 93 24.34 -18.36 -27.39
C LEU A 93 25.59 -18.81 -26.62
N LYS A 94 26.65 -19.25 -27.33
CA LYS A 94 27.95 -19.56 -26.70
C LYS A 94 28.57 -18.32 -26.05
N LYS A 95 28.50 -17.15 -26.71
CA LYS A 95 29.01 -15.88 -26.14
C LYS A 95 28.21 -15.50 -24.89
N LEU A 96 26.89 -15.59 -24.92
CA LEU A 96 26.01 -15.34 -23.78
C LEU A 96 26.35 -16.27 -22.59
N ALA A 97 26.47 -17.58 -22.84
CA ALA A 97 26.84 -18.56 -21.81
C ALA A 97 28.22 -18.29 -21.19
N LEU A 98 29.19 -17.89 -22.01
CA LEU A 98 30.52 -17.51 -21.53
C LEU A 98 30.48 -16.27 -20.64
N PHE A 99 29.68 -15.26 -20.98
CA PHE A 99 29.57 -14.03 -20.21
C PHE A 99 28.84 -14.28 -18.88
N LEU A 100 27.70 -14.96 -18.93
CA LEU A 100 26.92 -15.30 -17.74
C LEU A 100 27.68 -16.23 -16.79
N GLY A 101 28.44 -17.20 -17.31
CA GLY A 101 29.27 -18.09 -16.49
C GLY A 101 30.42 -17.40 -15.74
N LYS A 102 30.76 -16.17 -16.13
CA LYS A 102 31.78 -15.34 -15.47
C LYS A 102 31.19 -14.20 -14.63
N CYS A 103 29.89 -13.93 -14.74
CA CYS A 103 29.25 -12.87 -13.97
C CYS A 103 29.25 -13.23 -12.48
N HIS A 104 29.47 -12.23 -11.63
CA HIS A 104 29.29 -12.40 -10.19
C HIS A 104 27.79 -12.53 -9.89
N GLU A 105 27.44 -13.52 -9.06
CA GLU A 105 26.11 -13.69 -8.50
C GLU A 105 26.08 -13.07 -7.09
N ASN A 106 25.01 -12.35 -6.79
CA ASN A 106 24.73 -11.89 -5.43
C ASN A 106 24.19 -13.06 -4.56
N MET A 107 23.85 -12.76 -3.30
CA MET A 107 23.32 -13.75 -2.36
C MET A 107 22.02 -14.43 -2.82
N ASP A 108 21.26 -13.77 -3.69
CA ASP A 108 20.03 -14.30 -4.28
C ASP A 108 20.29 -15.12 -5.56
N GLY A 109 21.54 -15.27 -6.00
CA GLY A 109 21.88 -15.94 -7.26
C GLY A 109 21.55 -15.10 -8.50
N MET A 110 21.56 -13.77 -8.37
CA MET A 110 21.28 -12.80 -9.45
C MET A 110 22.55 -12.08 -9.85
N SER A 111 22.69 -11.76 -11.14
CA SER A 111 23.79 -10.94 -11.67
C SER A 111 23.30 -9.58 -12.12
N GLU A 112 24.10 -8.55 -11.81
CA GLU A 112 23.85 -7.18 -12.28
C GLU A 112 24.09 -7.08 -13.80
N ILE A 113 23.25 -6.31 -14.47
CA ILE A 113 23.29 -6.10 -15.92
C ILE A 113 23.22 -4.62 -16.26
N ILE A 114 23.58 -4.29 -17.50
CA ILE A 114 23.60 -2.93 -18.00
C ILE A 114 22.28 -2.64 -18.72
N LEU A 115 21.62 -1.56 -18.31
CA LEU A 115 20.56 -0.93 -19.08
C LEU A 115 21.17 0.17 -19.94
N ARG A 116 20.94 0.14 -21.25
CA ARG A 116 21.43 1.17 -22.18
C ARG A 116 20.26 1.83 -22.89
N ARG A 117 20.22 3.15 -22.84
CA ARG A 117 19.26 3.98 -23.55
C ARG A 117 19.56 3.98 -25.06
N ASP A 118 18.62 3.56 -25.89
CA ASP A 118 18.75 3.53 -27.36
C ASP A 118 17.77 4.50 -28.03
N ALA A 119 18.11 5.78 -28.07
CA ALA A 119 17.25 6.83 -28.63
C ALA A 119 17.11 6.76 -30.16
N ASN A 120 17.96 5.98 -30.83
CA ASN A 120 18.03 5.90 -32.29
C ASN A 120 17.07 4.86 -32.89
N ILE A 121 16.22 4.21 -32.10
CA ILE A 121 15.25 3.22 -32.60
C ILE A 121 13.93 3.93 -32.95
N PRO A 122 13.59 4.14 -34.23
CA PRO A 122 12.40 4.91 -34.62
C PRO A 122 11.08 4.29 -34.16
N ALA A 123 11.05 2.97 -33.96
CA ALA A 123 9.89 2.24 -33.47
C ALA A 123 9.47 2.64 -32.05
N ASP A 124 10.44 3.00 -31.21
CA ASP A 124 10.22 3.48 -29.85
C ASP A 124 11.36 4.38 -29.40
N GLY A 125 11.07 5.69 -29.33
CA GLY A 125 12.01 6.67 -28.86
C GLY A 125 12.52 6.39 -27.46
N ASN A 126 11.82 5.63 -26.62
CA ASN A 126 12.18 5.28 -25.24
C ASN A 126 12.83 3.89 -25.10
N ALA A 127 13.24 3.25 -26.19
CA ALA A 127 13.85 1.92 -26.13
C ALA A 127 15.07 1.88 -25.18
N VAL A 128 15.15 0.77 -24.44
CA VAL A 128 16.25 0.48 -23.50
C VAL A 128 16.71 -0.96 -23.73
N SER A 129 17.95 -1.14 -24.18
CA SER A 129 18.60 -2.44 -24.30
C SER A 129 18.98 -3.00 -22.94
N VAL A 130 18.82 -4.32 -22.82
CA VAL A 130 19.22 -5.14 -21.68
C VAL A 130 20.50 -5.87 -22.08
N LEU A 131 21.62 -5.58 -21.42
CA LEU A 131 22.95 -6.02 -21.82
C LEU A 131 23.66 -6.78 -20.69
N ILE A 132 24.27 -7.92 -21.02
CA ILE A 132 25.16 -8.66 -20.11
C ILE A 132 26.57 -8.09 -20.25
N PRO A 133 27.17 -7.54 -19.17
CA PRO A 133 28.53 -7.03 -19.22
C PRO A 133 29.56 -8.16 -19.40
N ASN A 134 30.69 -7.87 -20.05
CA ASN A 134 31.89 -8.71 -19.94
C ASN A 134 32.55 -8.43 -18.58
N PRO A 135 32.64 -9.40 -17.66
CA PRO A 135 33.22 -9.20 -16.34
C PRO A 135 34.75 -8.99 -16.34
N GLU A 136 35.45 -9.35 -17.44
CA GLU A 136 36.91 -9.23 -17.54
C GLU A 136 37.37 -7.88 -18.11
N ASP A 137 36.46 -7.11 -18.71
CA ASP A 137 36.79 -5.86 -19.38
C ASP A 137 36.07 -4.69 -18.70
N SER A 138 36.85 -3.80 -18.07
CA SER A 138 36.30 -2.63 -17.37
C SER A 138 35.82 -1.51 -18.30
N SER A 139 35.96 -1.71 -19.61
CA SER A 139 35.49 -0.80 -20.63
C SER A 139 34.01 -1.07 -20.95
N VAL A 140 33.23 0.00 -21.16
CA VAL A 140 31.76 -0.03 -21.40
C VAL A 140 31.37 -0.73 -22.73
N GLY A 141 32.35 -1.27 -23.46
CA GLY A 141 32.23 -1.65 -24.88
C GLY A 141 31.86 -3.12 -25.15
N ASP A 142 32.36 -4.08 -24.39
CA ASP A 142 32.10 -5.51 -24.67
C ASP A 142 30.94 -6.02 -23.81
N SER A 143 29.74 -5.96 -24.38
CA SER A 143 28.52 -6.45 -23.75
C SER A 143 27.72 -7.28 -24.75
N VAL A 144 27.03 -8.30 -24.27
CA VAL A 144 26.12 -9.11 -25.08
C VAL A 144 24.70 -8.59 -24.88
N GLN A 145 24.01 -8.25 -25.97
CA GLN A 145 22.62 -7.84 -25.88
C GLN A 145 21.71 -9.04 -25.66
N LEU A 146 20.94 -9.00 -24.57
CA LEU A 146 19.97 -10.02 -24.24
C LEU A 146 18.60 -9.75 -24.89
N GLY A 147 18.23 -8.48 -24.98
CA GLY A 147 16.93 -8.04 -25.47
C GLY A 147 16.67 -6.57 -25.12
N PHE A 148 15.40 -6.22 -24.97
CA PHE A 148 14.94 -4.90 -24.58
C PHE A 148 14.03 -4.95 -23.35
N LEU A 149 13.89 -3.81 -22.68
CA LEU A 149 12.81 -3.62 -21.73
C LEU A 149 11.45 -3.60 -22.45
N PRO A 150 10.40 -4.19 -21.86
CA PRO A 150 9.03 -4.08 -22.35
C PRO A 150 8.61 -2.62 -22.50
N ARG A 151 7.77 -2.32 -23.50
CA ARG A 151 7.33 -0.94 -23.79
C ARG A 151 6.72 -0.21 -22.60
N ASN A 152 5.87 -0.91 -21.84
CA ASN A 152 5.20 -0.39 -20.66
C ASN A 152 6.16 -0.08 -19.50
N VAL A 153 7.37 -0.63 -19.51
CA VAL A 153 8.46 -0.35 -18.56
C VAL A 153 9.40 0.73 -19.10
N ALA A 154 9.84 0.59 -20.35
CA ALA A 154 10.73 1.51 -21.02
C ALA A 154 10.19 2.95 -21.06
N LYS A 155 8.86 3.12 -21.24
CA LYS A 155 8.18 4.42 -21.27
C LYS A 155 8.35 5.27 -19.99
N TRP A 156 8.74 4.67 -18.87
CA TRP A 156 9.02 5.41 -17.64
C TRP A 156 10.47 5.27 -17.18
N VAL A 157 11.17 4.16 -17.46
CA VAL A 157 12.60 4.03 -17.14
C VAL A 157 13.41 5.08 -17.89
N ALA A 158 13.24 5.17 -19.22
CA ALA A 158 14.01 6.06 -20.07
C ALA A 158 13.86 7.54 -19.67
N PRO A 159 12.65 8.15 -19.72
CA PRO A 159 12.52 9.58 -19.45
C PRO A 159 12.91 9.96 -18.01
N LEU A 160 12.63 9.10 -17.01
CA LEU A 160 13.00 9.37 -15.62
C LEU A 160 14.50 9.27 -15.36
N SER A 161 15.19 8.39 -16.08
CA SER A 161 16.65 8.29 -16.06
C SER A 161 17.30 9.45 -16.80
N ASP A 162 16.77 9.83 -17.96
CA ASP A 162 17.34 10.86 -18.84
C ASP A 162 17.36 12.24 -18.16
N ILE A 163 16.31 12.59 -17.42
CA ILE A 163 16.25 13.83 -16.63
C ILE A 163 16.94 13.71 -15.26
N GLY A 164 17.43 12.52 -14.90
CA GLY A 164 18.14 12.27 -13.66
C GLY A 164 17.26 12.32 -12.40
N LEU A 165 15.93 12.20 -12.50
CA LEU A 165 15.06 12.10 -11.33
C LEU A 165 15.31 10.78 -10.58
N PHE A 166 15.49 9.69 -11.32
CA PHE A 166 15.72 8.36 -10.76
C PHE A 166 16.93 7.70 -11.41
N ALA A 167 17.61 6.84 -10.66
CA ALA A 167 18.63 5.95 -11.16
C ALA A 167 18.16 4.50 -11.05
N PHE A 168 18.56 3.65 -11.99
CA PHE A 168 18.11 2.26 -12.07
C PHE A 168 19.31 1.32 -12.17
N SER A 169 19.27 0.23 -11.42
CA SER A 169 20.16 -0.93 -11.64
C SER A 169 19.28 -2.15 -11.91
N ALA A 170 19.72 -3.05 -12.77
CA ALA A 170 18.94 -4.21 -13.18
C ALA A 170 19.66 -5.52 -12.85
N TYR A 171 18.89 -6.54 -12.49
CA TYR A 171 19.38 -7.86 -12.10
C TYR A 171 18.58 -8.97 -12.77
N ILE A 172 19.23 -10.07 -13.12
CA ILE A 172 18.61 -11.27 -13.71
C ILE A 172 19.22 -12.54 -13.13
N HIS A 173 18.51 -13.66 -13.22
CA HIS A 173 19.05 -14.99 -12.85
C HIS A 173 19.78 -15.60 -14.06
N PRO A 174 21.10 -15.80 -14.02
CA PRO A 174 21.86 -16.34 -15.16
C PRO A 174 21.33 -17.69 -15.66
N LYS A 175 20.92 -18.57 -14.74
CA LYS A 175 20.37 -19.90 -15.07
C LYS A 175 19.03 -19.82 -15.81
N GLU A 176 18.15 -18.92 -15.38
CA GLU A 176 16.85 -18.69 -16.02
C GLU A 176 17.03 -18.16 -17.44
N VAL A 177 17.97 -17.22 -17.60
CA VAL A 177 18.32 -16.62 -18.89
C VAL A 177 18.82 -17.67 -19.87
N LEU A 178 19.76 -18.51 -19.43
CA LEU A 178 20.30 -19.58 -20.26
C LEU A 178 19.24 -20.60 -20.64
N ALA A 179 18.39 -21.00 -19.71
CA ALA A 179 17.29 -21.92 -19.99
C ALA A 179 16.32 -21.33 -21.04
N ALA A 180 15.93 -20.06 -20.88
CA ALA A 180 15.05 -19.38 -21.84
C ALA A 180 15.69 -19.22 -23.22
N ALA A 181 17.00 -18.97 -23.29
CA ALA A 181 17.73 -18.86 -24.55
C ALA A 181 17.92 -20.21 -25.26
N LEU A 182 18.20 -21.29 -24.49
CA LEU A 182 18.44 -22.65 -25.00
C LEU A 182 17.17 -23.36 -25.48
N GLU A 183 16.10 -23.32 -24.69
CA GLU A 183 14.91 -24.15 -24.94
C GLU A 183 14.02 -23.58 -26.06
N GLY A 184 14.29 -22.36 -26.53
CA GLY A 184 13.38 -21.62 -27.40
C GLY A 184 11.98 -21.43 -26.81
N SER A 185 11.83 -21.73 -25.51
CA SER A 185 10.58 -21.68 -24.77
C SER A 185 10.13 -20.23 -24.66
N ASN A 186 8.81 -20.00 -24.68
CA ASN A 186 8.26 -18.65 -24.47
C ASN A 186 8.33 -18.24 -22.99
N ASN A 187 9.32 -18.74 -22.25
CA ASN A 187 9.50 -18.47 -20.83
C ASN A 187 10.01 -17.03 -20.69
N LYS A 188 9.23 -16.19 -19.98
CA LYS A 188 9.63 -14.81 -19.70
C LYS A 188 10.84 -14.84 -18.78
N VAL A 189 11.97 -14.31 -19.24
CA VAL A 189 13.12 -14.02 -18.39
C VAL A 189 12.74 -12.89 -17.44
N LYS A 190 12.73 -13.17 -16.13
CA LYS A 190 12.50 -12.18 -15.10
C LYS A 190 13.67 -11.23 -14.94
N LEU A 191 13.36 -9.97 -14.73
CA LEU A 191 14.30 -8.90 -14.50
C LEU A 191 13.84 -8.08 -13.30
N ILE A 192 14.74 -7.82 -12.35
CA ILE A 192 14.46 -6.98 -11.18
C ILE A 192 15.17 -5.64 -11.37
N LEU A 193 14.40 -4.55 -11.40
CA LEU A 193 14.89 -3.19 -11.43
C LEU A 193 14.91 -2.63 -10.00
N ASN A 194 16.08 -2.28 -9.49
CA ASN A 194 16.20 -1.49 -8.28
C ASN A 194 16.21 -0.01 -8.63
N VAL A 195 15.43 0.77 -7.87
CA VAL A 195 15.17 2.18 -8.11
C VAL A 195 15.83 2.98 -7.01
N TYR A 196 16.62 3.98 -7.40
CA TYR A 196 17.34 4.88 -6.50
C TYR A 196 16.99 6.34 -6.81
N THR A 197 17.17 7.22 -5.83
CA THR A 197 17.12 8.67 -6.07
C THR A 197 18.18 9.04 -7.09
N GLY A 198 17.82 9.76 -8.15
CA GLY A 198 18.77 10.34 -9.09
C GLY A 198 19.29 11.71 -8.64
N PRO A 199 20.27 12.28 -9.35
CA PRO A 199 20.85 13.59 -9.02
C PRO A 199 19.84 14.75 -9.03
N ALA A 200 18.79 14.68 -9.85
CA ALA A 200 17.73 15.68 -9.92
C ALA A 200 16.54 15.33 -9.02
N PHE A 201 16.57 14.26 -8.22
CA PHE A 201 15.44 13.88 -7.36
C PHE A 201 14.89 15.02 -6.47
N PRO A 202 15.70 15.93 -5.89
CA PRO A 202 15.18 17.05 -5.10
C PRO A 202 14.26 18.01 -5.87
N THR A 203 14.36 18.07 -7.19
CA THR A 203 13.51 18.93 -8.04
C THR A 203 12.17 18.30 -8.38
N ILE A 204 11.86 17.10 -7.85
CA ILE A 204 10.58 16.41 -8.09
C ILE A 204 9.33 17.26 -7.84
N PRO A 205 9.26 18.20 -6.84
CA PRO A 205 8.09 19.04 -6.64
C PRO A 205 7.86 20.06 -7.77
N GLU A 206 8.90 20.39 -8.54
CA GLU A 206 8.86 21.33 -9.66
C GLU A 206 8.45 20.65 -10.98
N VAL A 207 8.33 19.32 -10.97
CA VAL A 207 7.97 18.51 -12.14
C VAL A 207 6.48 18.69 -12.45
N THR A 208 6.20 19.53 -13.44
CA THR A 208 4.84 19.85 -13.91
C THR A 208 4.53 19.25 -15.28
N GLN A 209 5.54 18.78 -16.01
CA GLN A 209 5.37 18.21 -17.34
C GLN A 209 4.64 16.86 -17.26
N LEU A 210 3.54 16.74 -18.01
CA LEU A 210 2.63 15.59 -17.95
C LEU A 210 3.32 14.25 -18.23
N GLU A 211 4.32 14.24 -19.13
CA GLU A 211 5.11 13.06 -19.46
C GLU A 211 5.81 12.49 -18.21
N TYR A 212 6.53 13.33 -17.48
CA TYR A 212 7.26 12.91 -16.28
C TYR A 212 6.32 12.57 -15.13
N VAL A 213 5.22 13.30 -14.98
CA VAL A 213 4.19 12.96 -13.98
C VAL A 213 3.60 11.59 -14.28
N SER A 214 3.25 11.30 -15.54
CA SER A 214 2.74 9.99 -15.96
C SER A 214 3.77 8.86 -15.76
N ALA A 215 5.05 9.13 -16.04
CA ALA A 215 6.14 8.20 -15.82
C ALA A 215 6.35 7.91 -14.32
N ILE A 216 6.34 8.93 -13.46
CA ILE A 216 6.41 8.77 -11.99
C ILE A 216 5.24 7.93 -11.50
N CYS A 217 4.01 8.21 -11.95
CA CYS A 217 2.84 7.43 -11.58
C CYS A 217 2.97 5.96 -12.01
N SER A 218 3.49 5.71 -13.22
CA SER A 218 3.74 4.35 -13.73
C SER A 218 4.78 3.62 -12.88
N LEU A 219 5.88 4.28 -12.53
CA LEU A 219 6.91 3.75 -11.63
C LEU A 219 6.33 3.40 -10.25
N VAL A 220 5.54 4.31 -9.65
CA VAL A 220 4.89 4.07 -8.36
C VAL A 220 3.93 2.88 -8.43
N ALA A 221 3.19 2.73 -9.53
CA ALA A 221 2.28 1.60 -9.73
C ALA A 221 3.02 0.26 -9.95
N SER A 222 4.18 0.28 -10.59
CA SER A 222 5.01 -0.93 -10.82
C SER A 222 5.92 -1.29 -9.63
N SER A 223 6.14 -0.35 -8.70
CA SER A 223 6.97 -0.54 -7.51
C SER A 223 6.42 -1.64 -6.61
N GLN A 224 7.26 -2.62 -6.31
CA GLN A 224 6.98 -3.63 -5.31
C GLN A 224 7.03 -2.98 -3.94
N ARG A 225 5.87 -2.88 -3.31
CA ARG A 225 5.74 -2.41 -1.94
C ARG A 225 5.03 -3.46 -1.12
N TYR A 226 5.34 -3.49 0.17
CA TYR A 226 4.48 -4.17 1.11
C TYR A 226 3.06 -3.60 1.02
N SER A 227 2.09 -4.45 1.34
CA SER A 227 0.67 -4.10 1.34
C SER A 227 0.06 -4.45 2.69
N GLY A 228 -1.12 -3.92 2.98
CA GLY A 228 -1.83 -4.15 4.23
C GLY A 228 -1.01 -3.77 5.47
N LEU A 229 -1.18 -4.59 6.51
CA LEU A 229 -0.44 -4.53 7.76
C LEU A 229 1.09 -4.57 7.56
N TRP A 230 1.60 -5.22 6.51
CA TRP A 230 3.04 -5.23 6.27
C TRP A 230 3.57 -3.86 5.83
N ARG A 231 2.81 -3.11 5.03
CA ARG A 231 3.17 -1.72 4.67
C ARG A 231 3.15 -0.82 5.90
N LEU A 232 2.16 -1.03 6.76
CA LEU A 232 2.03 -0.29 8.00
C LEU A 232 3.25 -0.55 8.91
N LYS A 233 3.67 -1.81 9.06
CA LYS A 233 4.91 -2.20 9.78
C LYS A 233 6.15 -1.61 9.13
N GLU A 234 6.26 -1.67 7.80
CA GLU A 234 7.42 -1.13 7.07
C GLU A 234 7.60 0.37 7.34
N VAL A 235 6.51 1.14 7.36
CA VAL A 235 6.56 2.59 7.59
C VAL A 235 6.79 2.91 9.05
N LEU A 236 5.97 2.36 9.95
CA LEU A 236 5.96 2.76 11.36
C LEU A 236 7.00 2.04 12.21
N GLY A 237 7.49 0.89 11.75
CA GLY A 237 8.57 0.14 12.39
C GLY A 237 9.95 0.80 12.26
N GLN A 238 10.08 1.82 11.41
CA GLN A 238 11.30 2.64 11.29
C GLN A 238 11.50 3.56 12.50
N TYR A 239 10.45 3.81 13.29
CA TYR A 239 10.46 4.72 14.41
C TYR A 239 10.52 3.98 15.74
N LYS A 240 11.31 4.50 16.69
CA LYS A 240 11.33 4.00 18.08
C LYS A 240 10.28 4.73 18.91
N TRP A 241 9.10 4.15 19.02
CA TRP A 241 7.98 4.75 19.74
C TRP A 241 8.16 4.66 21.27
N PRO A 242 8.00 5.77 22.01
CA PRO A 242 8.10 5.78 23.47
C PRO A 242 6.80 5.26 24.10
N GLU A 243 6.64 3.93 24.16
CA GLU A 243 5.40 3.27 24.64
C GLU A 243 4.87 3.81 25.98
N HIS A 244 5.77 4.20 26.90
CA HIS A 244 5.42 4.72 28.22
C HIS A 244 4.80 6.14 28.19
N LEU A 245 4.90 6.85 27.07
CA LEU A 245 4.32 8.17 26.85
C LEU A 245 3.05 8.13 26.00
N GLU A 246 2.57 6.94 25.60
CA GLU A 246 1.35 6.82 24.79
C GLU A 246 0.15 7.39 25.56
N SER A 247 -0.33 8.56 25.13
CA SER A 247 -1.54 9.18 25.67
C SER A 247 -2.80 8.67 24.96
N GLU A 248 -2.63 8.22 23.72
CA GLU A 248 -3.75 7.84 22.88
C GLU A 248 -3.38 6.91 21.73
N PHE A 249 -4.28 5.95 21.47
CA PHE A 249 -4.31 5.20 20.23
C PHE A 249 -5.77 4.94 19.80
N VAL A 250 -6.19 5.60 18.72
CA VAL A 250 -7.57 5.64 18.24
C VAL A 250 -7.66 5.31 16.75
N PHE A 251 -8.78 4.72 16.33
CA PHE A 251 -9.14 4.55 14.94
C PHE A 251 -10.63 4.81 14.72
N GLY A 252 -10.95 5.90 14.02
CA GLY A 252 -12.29 6.22 13.56
C GLY A 252 -12.56 5.62 12.19
N SER A 253 -13.70 4.96 12.05
CA SER A 253 -14.08 4.35 10.77
C SER A 253 -15.59 4.34 10.60
N SER A 254 -16.07 4.63 9.39
CA SER A 254 -17.50 4.44 9.06
C SER A 254 -17.92 2.97 8.99
N SER A 255 -16.98 2.02 8.99
CA SER A 255 -17.26 0.59 8.95
C SER A 255 -16.33 -0.20 9.87
N VAL A 256 -16.90 -1.05 10.71
CA VAL A 256 -16.16 -1.96 11.60
C VAL A 256 -16.54 -3.39 11.24
N GLY A 257 -15.58 -4.12 10.64
CA GLY A 257 -15.79 -5.47 10.13
C GLY A 257 -15.70 -6.54 11.22
N SER A 258 -15.36 -7.78 10.85
CA SER A 258 -15.12 -8.86 11.81
C SER A 258 -13.79 -8.69 12.56
N VAL A 259 -13.73 -7.69 13.44
CA VAL A 259 -12.61 -7.41 14.34
C VAL A 259 -12.56 -8.43 15.48
N ASN A 260 -11.36 -8.87 15.84
CA ASN A 260 -11.07 -9.73 17.00
C ASN A 260 -9.69 -9.38 17.58
N ALA A 261 -9.34 -9.96 18.73
CA ALA A 261 -8.06 -9.68 19.39
C ALA A 261 -6.83 -10.04 18.54
N GLN A 262 -6.92 -11.07 17.67
CA GLN A 262 -5.82 -11.42 16.76
C GLN A 262 -5.57 -10.31 15.72
N PHE A 263 -6.64 -9.83 15.09
CA PHE A 263 -6.56 -8.74 14.11
C PHE A 263 -6.12 -7.43 14.76
N LEU A 264 -6.68 -7.07 15.91
CA LEU A 264 -6.28 -5.86 16.63
C LEU A 264 -4.83 -5.92 17.09
N ALA A 265 -4.37 -7.07 17.58
CA ALA A 265 -2.97 -7.24 17.94
C ALA A 265 -2.05 -7.06 16.73
N ALA A 266 -2.39 -7.67 15.58
CA ALA A 266 -1.64 -7.51 14.34
C ALA A 266 -1.65 -6.07 13.83
N PHE A 267 -2.80 -5.40 13.88
CA PHE A 267 -2.92 -3.99 13.55
C PHE A 267 -2.01 -3.12 14.44
N SER A 268 -2.06 -3.32 15.75
CA SER A 268 -1.29 -2.55 16.72
C SER A 268 0.21 -2.83 16.63
N ALA A 269 0.61 -4.09 16.45
CA ALA A 269 2.00 -4.46 16.20
C ALA A 269 2.53 -3.84 14.89
N ALA A 270 1.72 -3.83 13.82
CA ALA A 270 2.06 -3.14 12.58
C ALA A 270 2.13 -1.61 12.76
N ALA A 271 1.33 -1.05 13.67
CA ALA A 271 1.41 0.33 14.13
C ALA A 271 2.62 0.63 15.04
N GLY A 272 3.54 -0.32 15.17
CA GLY A 272 4.75 -0.19 15.97
C GLY A 272 4.53 -0.35 17.47
N LYS A 273 3.34 -0.81 17.92
CA LYS A 273 3.08 -1.07 19.34
C LYS A 273 3.90 -2.26 19.81
N ARG A 274 4.61 -2.08 20.92
CA ARG A 274 5.37 -3.13 21.59
C ARG A 274 4.81 -3.40 22.98
N SER A 275 5.03 -4.60 23.48
CA SER A 275 4.82 -4.89 24.89
C SER A 275 5.97 -4.34 25.72
N LEU A 276 5.68 -3.96 26.98
CA LEU A 276 6.71 -3.55 27.93
C LEU A 276 7.77 -4.67 28.06
N PRO A 277 9.07 -4.35 27.90
CA PRO A 277 10.12 -5.33 28.10
C PRO A 277 10.09 -5.81 29.56
N PHE A 278 10.02 -7.13 29.76
CA PHE A 278 10.33 -7.70 31.06
C PHE A 278 11.84 -7.54 31.29
N SER A 279 12.21 -7.09 32.49
CA SER A 279 13.58 -6.67 32.89
C SER A 279 14.70 -7.68 32.57
N ASP A 280 14.41 -8.98 32.43
CA ASP A 280 15.42 -10.02 32.62
C ASP A 280 15.54 -11.03 31.46
N SER A 281 15.25 -10.69 30.21
CA SER A 281 15.38 -11.63 29.08
C SER A 281 16.35 -11.15 28.00
N GLU A 282 17.52 -11.77 27.93
CA GLU A 282 18.34 -11.78 26.70
C GLU A 282 17.69 -12.75 25.70
N GLU A 283 16.95 -12.24 24.71
CA GLU A 283 16.43 -13.13 23.66
C GLU A 283 16.47 -12.49 22.27
N SER A 284 16.89 -13.31 21.30
CA SER A 284 17.25 -12.93 19.93
C SER A 284 16.10 -13.10 18.93
N ASP A 285 14.85 -13.21 19.40
CA ASP A 285 13.67 -13.40 18.54
C ASP A 285 13.18 -12.05 17.99
N PRO A 286 13.04 -11.88 16.66
CA PRO A 286 12.54 -10.64 16.06
C PRO A 286 11.09 -10.30 16.42
N ASP A 287 10.28 -11.28 16.86
CA ASP A 287 8.92 -11.06 17.38
C ASP A 287 8.91 -10.87 18.91
N TRP A 288 10.07 -10.88 19.58
CA TRP A 288 10.17 -10.63 21.02
C TRP A 288 9.71 -9.20 21.35
N GLY A 289 8.83 -9.09 22.34
CA GLY A 289 8.23 -7.82 22.71
C GLY A 289 7.19 -7.30 21.72
N CYS A 290 6.79 -8.07 20.69
CA CYS A 290 5.67 -7.68 19.83
C CYS A 290 4.34 -7.78 20.57
N TRP A 291 3.48 -6.80 20.31
CA TRP A 291 2.14 -6.78 20.83
C TRP A 291 1.30 -7.94 20.25
N ASN A 292 0.75 -8.81 21.10
CA ASN A 292 0.10 -10.05 20.68
C ASN A 292 -1.36 -10.18 21.15
N ALA A 293 -2.06 -11.19 20.62
CA ALA A 293 -3.49 -11.39 20.87
C ALA A 293 -3.83 -11.61 22.37
N SER A 294 -2.92 -12.23 23.13
CA SER A 294 -3.11 -12.46 24.56
C SER A 294 -3.02 -11.16 25.36
N GLN A 295 -2.14 -10.24 24.94
CA GLN A 295 -2.03 -8.90 25.52
C GLN A 295 -3.24 -8.04 25.14
N GLU A 296 -3.64 -8.07 23.87
CA GLU A 296 -4.84 -7.37 23.36
C GLU A 296 -6.13 -7.77 24.09
N LEU A 297 -6.27 -9.05 24.46
CA LEU A 297 -7.41 -9.53 25.24
C LEU A 297 -7.44 -8.98 26.67
N LYS A 298 -6.27 -8.72 27.26
CA LYS A 298 -6.16 -8.24 28.65
C LYS A 298 -6.26 -6.72 28.72
N ASN A 299 -5.65 -6.03 27.78
CA ASN A 299 -5.59 -4.58 27.71
C ASN A 299 -5.71 -4.16 26.24
N PRO A 300 -6.91 -3.87 25.73
CA PRO A 300 -7.08 -3.50 24.33
C PRO A 300 -6.25 -2.28 23.96
N SER A 301 -5.57 -2.36 22.84
CA SER A 301 -4.59 -1.33 22.46
C SER A 301 -5.19 -0.16 21.73
N VAL A 302 -6.32 -0.35 21.01
CA VAL A 302 -6.92 0.68 20.18
C VAL A 302 -8.34 1.01 20.64
N ARG A 303 -8.63 2.31 20.70
CA ARG A 303 -9.98 2.85 20.87
C ARG A 303 -10.64 3.01 19.51
N ILE A 304 -11.82 2.41 19.33
CA ILE A 304 -12.59 2.47 18.08
C ILE A 304 -13.59 3.61 18.19
N ILE A 305 -13.44 4.61 17.33
CA ILE A 305 -14.36 5.74 17.26
C ILE A 305 -15.47 5.42 16.25
N PHE A 306 -16.71 5.37 16.71
CA PHE A 306 -17.89 5.08 15.88
C PHE A 306 -19.10 5.88 16.39
N PRO A 307 -19.97 6.42 15.53
CA PRO A 307 -21.15 7.16 16.00
C PRO A 307 -22.01 6.31 16.93
N SER A 308 -22.65 6.90 17.95
CA SER A 308 -23.68 6.26 18.77
C SER A 308 -25.02 6.18 18.05
N ILE A 309 -25.91 5.28 18.50
CA ILE A 309 -27.28 5.15 17.96
C ILE A 309 -28.10 6.40 18.20
N GLU A 310 -27.92 7.07 19.34
CA GLU A 310 -28.58 8.34 19.63
C GLU A 310 -28.16 9.40 18.63
N ARG A 311 -26.87 9.49 18.32
CA ARG A 311 -26.34 10.39 17.29
C ARG A 311 -26.89 10.07 15.90
N VAL A 312 -27.04 8.79 15.58
CA VAL A 312 -27.64 8.34 14.32
C VAL A 312 -29.12 8.66 14.24
N LYS A 313 -29.89 8.52 15.33
CA LYS A 313 -31.31 8.87 15.41
C LYS A 313 -31.53 10.38 15.27
N ASN A 314 -30.69 11.17 15.95
CA ASN A 314 -30.76 12.63 15.98
C ASN A 314 -30.04 13.31 14.80
N ASN A 315 -29.68 12.54 13.77
CA ASN A 315 -29.02 13.04 12.57
C ASN A 315 -29.98 13.95 11.78
N ARG A 316 -29.54 15.17 11.43
CA ARG A 316 -30.32 16.15 10.65
C ARG A 316 -30.63 15.64 9.25
N SER A 317 -29.73 14.84 8.67
CA SER A 317 -29.91 14.19 7.36
C SER A 317 -30.77 12.92 7.43
N GLY A 318 -31.35 12.61 8.60
CA GLY A 318 -32.14 11.43 8.84
C GLY A 318 -31.32 10.15 9.07
N ILE A 319 -31.97 9.17 9.69
CA ILE A 319 -31.38 7.87 10.02
C ILE A 319 -30.98 7.06 8.77
N MET A 320 -31.67 7.28 7.65
CA MET A 320 -31.40 6.60 6.37
C MET A 320 -30.05 6.98 5.75
N ALA A 321 -29.62 8.24 5.87
CA ALA A 321 -28.29 8.66 5.43
C ALA A 321 -27.19 7.89 6.18
N SER A 322 -27.38 7.71 7.50
CA SER A 322 -26.47 6.92 8.33
C SER A 322 -26.47 5.44 7.96
N ARG A 323 -27.64 4.85 7.70
CA ARG A 323 -27.78 3.43 7.31
C ARG A 323 -26.99 3.08 6.04
N ARG A 324 -26.90 4.01 5.08
CA ARG A 324 -26.21 3.78 3.80
C ARG A 324 -24.68 3.81 3.92
N ILE A 325 -24.13 4.47 4.94
CA ILE A 325 -22.68 4.72 5.02
C ILE A 325 -22.00 4.13 6.26
N LEU A 326 -22.78 3.84 7.31
CA LEU A 326 -22.31 3.23 8.55
C LEU A 326 -22.55 1.72 8.52
N CYS A 327 -21.52 0.93 8.81
CA CYS A 327 -21.64 -0.51 8.90
C CYS A 327 -20.95 -1.06 10.14
N PHE A 328 -21.74 -1.63 11.05
CA PHE A 328 -21.25 -2.35 12.22
C PHE A 328 -22.06 -3.63 12.39
N SER A 329 -21.41 -4.79 12.18
CA SER A 329 -22.09 -6.07 12.33
C SER A 329 -22.48 -6.32 13.79
N GLN A 330 -23.69 -6.84 14.01
CA GLN A 330 -24.18 -7.22 15.33
C GLN A 330 -23.23 -8.20 16.03
N LYS A 331 -22.66 -9.14 15.27
CA LYS A 331 -21.71 -10.14 15.78
C LYS A 331 -20.41 -9.51 16.28
N THR A 332 -19.88 -8.53 15.57
CA THR A 332 -18.69 -7.79 16.03
C THR A 332 -19.03 -6.96 17.25
N TRP A 333 -20.16 -6.24 17.23
CA TRP A 333 -20.57 -5.41 18.36
C TRP A 333 -20.69 -6.20 19.66
N GLN A 334 -21.40 -7.35 19.62
CA GLN A 334 -21.56 -8.22 20.78
C GLN A 334 -20.22 -8.69 21.39
N ARG A 335 -19.18 -8.82 20.56
CA ARG A 335 -17.83 -9.17 21.04
C ARG A 335 -17.14 -7.99 21.72
N LEU A 336 -17.31 -6.77 21.21
CA LEU A 336 -16.55 -5.60 21.63
C LEU A 336 -17.21 -4.78 22.75
N LYS A 337 -18.54 -4.87 22.90
CA LYS A 337 -19.32 -4.00 23.79
C LYS A 337 -18.90 -4.04 25.27
N ASN A 338 -18.40 -5.18 25.75
CA ASN A 338 -17.99 -5.35 27.15
C ASN A 338 -16.50 -5.06 27.39
N ILE A 339 -15.75 -4.75 26.32
CA ILE A 339 -14.30 -4.54 26.38
C ILE A 339 -13.97 -3.06 26.67
N GLY A 340 -14.93 -2.14 26.53
CA GLY A 340 -14.72 -0.71 26.80
C GLY A 340 -13.89 0.01 25.73
N ILE A 341 -13.84 -0.53 24.51
CA ILE A 341 -13.02 0.04 23.41
C ILE A 341 -13.81 0.93 22.45
N LEU A 342 -15.13 1.05 22.61
CA LEU A 342 -16.00 1.80 21.69
C LEU A 342 -16.27 3.21 22.23
N HIS A 343 -16.02 4.23 21.41
CA HIS A 343 -16.14 5.65 21.76
C HIS A 343 -16.97 6.41 20.72
N ASP A 344 -17.81 7.36 21.15
CA ASP A 344 -18.80 8.01 20.27
C ASP A 344 -18.14 8.99 19.31
N ALA A 345 -18.36 8.88 18.01
CA ALA A 345 -17.83 9.86 17.06
C ALA A 345 -18.59 11.20 17.12
N ILE A 346 -18.21 12.11 18.03
CA ILE A 346 -18.76 13.48 18.10
C ILE A 346 -18.16 14.30 16.95
N PRO A 347 -18.91 14.70 15.91
CA PRO A 347 -18.34 15.41 14.76
C PRO A 347 -17.70 16.74 15.16
N TYR A 348 -16.58 17.05 14.52
CA TYR A 348 -15.88 18.31 14.63
C TYR A 348 -15.50 18.83 13.24
N PRO A 349 -15.62 20.13 12.95
CA PRO A 349 -16.14 21.21 13.81
C PRO A 349 -17.63 21.04 14.16
N SER A 350 -18.11 21.79 15.16
CA SER A 350 -19.45 21.60 15.75
C SER A 350 -20.62 21.84 14.79
N ASP A 351 -20.39 22.56 13.70
CA ASP A 351 -21.34 22.73 12.60
C ASP A 351 -21.60 21.43 11.81
N ARG A 352 -20.70 20.44 11.90
CA ARG A 352 -20.88 19.08 11.35
C ARG A 352 -21.77 18.19 12.22
N ILE A 353 -22.21 18.66 13.40
CA ILE A 353 -23.14 17.92 14.25
C ILE A 353 -24.45 17.69 13.48
N GLY A 354 -24.91 16.45 13.49
CA GLY A 354 -26.10 16.03 12.76
C GLY A 354 -25.84 15.68 11.30
N PHE A 355 -24.58 15.53 10.88
CA PHE A 355 -24.22 14.90 9.61
C PHE A 355 -23.43 13.61 9.85
N PRO A 356 -23.66 12.56 9.04
CA PRO A 356 -22.97 11.29 9.25
C PRO A 356 -21.52 11.40 8.75
N THR A 357 -20.58 10.90 9.54
CA THR A 357 -19.14 11.01 9.23
C THR A 357 -18.64 9.75 8.51
N HIS A 358 -18.22 9.90 7.25
CA HIS A 358 -17.73 8.78 6.44
C HIS A 358 -16.19 8.67 6.42
N VAL A 359 -15.47 9.50 7.16
CA VAL A 359 -13.99 9.51 7.17
C VAL A 359 -13.42 8.25 7.84
N LYS A 360 -12.17 7.90 7.49
CA LYS A 360 -11.38 6.89 8.20
C LYS A 360 -10.07 7.53 8.61
N VAL A 361 -9.88 7.65 9.92
CA VAL A 361 -8.76 8.38 10.50
C VAL A 361 -8.23 7.63 11.70
N GLY A 362 -6.93 7.36 11.71
CA GLY A 362 -6.23 6.77 12.85
C GLY A 362 -5.30 7.79 13.48
N ARG A 363 -5.14 7.76 14.79
CA ARG A 363 -4.16 8.58 15.49
C ARG A 363 -3.53 7.79 16.62
N ARG A 364 -2.21 7.87 16.74
CA ARG A 364 -1.47 7.42 17.93
C ARG A 364 -0.61 8.57 18.40
N ARG A 365 -0.85 9.05 19.63
CA ARG A 365 -0.22 10.23 20.22
C ARG A 365 0.59 9.83 21.45
N PHE A 366 1.72 10.50 21.60
CA PHE A 366 2.63 10.38 22.72
C PHE A 366 2.85 11.77 23.31
N GLU A 367 2.74 11.89 24.63
CA GLU A 367 2.87 13.17 25.34
C GLU A 367 3.92 13.05 26.44
N SER A 368 4.95 13.88 26.35
CA SER A 368 5.95 14.04 27.39
C SER A 368 5.52 15.09 28.40
N LYS A 369 6.09 15.00 29.61
CA LYS A 369 5.83 15.96 30.70
C LYS A 369 6.38 17.36 30.41
N ASP A 370 7.32 17.48 29.48
CA ASP A 370 7.91 18.75 29.04
C ASP A 370 7.07 19.49 27.99
N GLY A 371 5.91 18.94 27.62
CA GLY A 371 5.02 19.50 26.60
C GLY A 371 5.38 19.10 25.17
N SER A 372 6.47 18.34 24.95
CA SER A 372 6.73 17.73 23.66
C SER A 372 5.71 16.62 23.39
N SER A 373 5.24 16.55 22.15
CA SER A 373 4.38 15.47 21.70
C SER A 373 4.95 14.85 20.43
N PHE A 374 4.52 13.62 20.14
CA PHE A 374 4.85 12.88 18.92
C PHE A 374 3.60 12.15 18.48
N LEU A 375 3.44 11.94 17.18
CA LEU A 375 2.28 11.21 16.70
C LEU A 375 2.48 10.56 15.35
N MET A 376 1.59 9.62 15.08
CA MET A 376 1.20 9.28 13.72
C MET A 376 -0.29 9.57 13.51
N VAL A 377 -0.62 10.14 12.35
CA VAL A 377 -2.00 10.28 11.89
C VAL A 377 -2.12 9.55 10.56
N TYR A 378 -3.08 8.63 10.48
CA TYR A 378 -3.50 7.97 9.26
C TYR A 378 -4.78 8.62 8.74
N CYS A 379 -4.86 8.89 7.45
CA CYS A 379 -6.09 9.29 6.76
C CYS A 379 -6.22 8.52 5.44
N GLY A 380 -7.40 7.98 5.15
CA GLY A 380 -7.64 7.33 3.86
C GLY A 380 -8.99 6.60 3.76
N SER A 381 -9.06 5.63 2.85
CA SER A 381 -10.28 4.84 2.59
C SER A 381 -10.42 3.61 3.48
N HIS A 382 -9.36 3.21 4.19
CA HIS A 382 -9.25 1.91 4.81
C HIS A 382 -10.19 1.78 6.00
N LYS A 383 -11.15 0.87 5.90
CA LYS A 383 -12.04 0.52 7.01
C LYS A 383 -11.29 -0.36 8.02
N LEU A 384 -11.71 -0.32 9.29
CA LEU A 384 -11.17 -1.18 10.34
C LEU A 384 -11.67 -2.62 10.18
N GLN A 385 -11.07 -3.35 9.24
CA GLN A 385 -11.43 -4.73 8.91
C GLN A 385 -10.32 -5.46 8.16
N CYS A 386 -10.28 -6.79 8.30
CA CYS A 386 -9.26 -7.63 7.70
C CYS A 386 -9.23 -7.60 6.16
N CYS A 387 -10.37 -7.40 5.48
CA CYS A 387 -10.37 -7.36 4.01
C CYS A 387 -9.73 -6.09 3.44
N CYS A 388 -9.67 -5.01 4.22
CA CYS A 388 -8.98 -3.76 3.87
C CYS A 388 -7.52 -3.82 4.28
N LEU A 389 -7.25 -4.05 5.56
CA LEU A 389 -5.90 -3.96 6.13
C LEU A 389 -5.07 -5.24 5.93
N GLY A 390 -5.71 -6.35 5.56
CA GLY A 390 -5.07 -7.65 5.40
C GLY A 390 -5.32 -8.57 6.59
N ARG A 391 -5.60 -9.84 6.28
CA ARG A 391 -5.70 -10.92 7.27
C ARG A 391 -4.37 -11.69 7.32
N PRO A 392 -3.66 -11.68 8.47
CA PRO A 392 -2.53 -12.56 8.69
C PRO A 392 -2.94 -14.03 8.55
N MET A 393 -2.12 -14.81 7.84
CA MET A 393 -2.24 -16.25 7.67
C MET A 393 -0.88 -16.88 7.96
N SER A 394 -0.88 -18.03 8.64
CA SER A 394 0.30 -18.88 8.79
C SER A 394 0.15 -20.11 7.90
N ASP A 395 1.24 -20.56 7.29
CA ASP A 395 1.24 -21.85 6.61
C ASP A 395 1.10 -22.95 7.66
N ARG A 396 -0.02 -23.67 7.62
CA ARG A 396 -0.38 -24.70 8.61
C ARG A 396 0.28 -26.06 8.37
N GLN A 397 1.30 -26.17 7.51
CA GLN A 397 1.90 -27.45 7.16
C GLN A 397 3.41 -27.34 6.99
N LEU A 398 4.13 -27.67 8.06
CA LEU A 398 5.37 -28.45 8.07
C LEU A 398 5.55 -28.92 9.51
N ASN A 399 5.18 -30.19 9.75
CA ASN A 399 5.47 -31.04 10.91
C ASN A 399 5.71 -30.39 12.29
N GLY A 400 4.76 -30.64 13.20
CA GLY A 400 5.00 -30.88 14.63
C GLY A 400 5.90 -29.90 15.39
N ASN A 401 5.29 -29.04 16.20
CA ASN A 401 5.92 -28.25 17.25
C ASN A 401 6.94 -27.19 16.79
N VAL A 402 6.48 -26.02 16.36
CA VAL A 402 7.18 -24.76 16.65
C VAL A 402 6.16 -23.66 16.96
N ARG A 403 6.35 -23.01 18.10
CA ARG A 403 5.42 -22.11 18.78
C ARG A 403 5.62 -20.64 18.42
N ASN A 404 6.29 -20.33 17.31
CA ASN A 404 6.65 -18.96 16.93
C ASN A 404 6.06 -18.64 15.56
N THR A 405 4.76 -18.36 15.52
CA THR A 405 4.12 -17.74 14.37
C THR A 405 4.10 -16.23 14.60
N SER A 406 4.76 -15.46 13.73
CA SER A 406 4.71 -14.00 13.78
C SER A 406 3.27 -13.50 13.82
N VAL A 407 3.03 -12.44 14.61
CA VAL A 407 1.70 -11.83 14.76
C VAL A 407 1.14 -11.36 13.40
N LEU A 408 2.03 -10.99 12.47
CA LEU A 408 1.65 -10.58 11.11
C LEU A 408 1.54 -11.71 10.10
N GLY A 409 1.87 -12.94 10.50
CA GLY A 409 1.85 -14.13 9.66
C GLY A 409 2.87 -14.10 8.52
N SER A 410 3.16 -15.27 7.96
CA SER A 410 4.02 -15.41 6.77
C SER A 410 3.28 -15.13 5.45
N ARG A 411 1.94 -15.03 5.53
CA ARG A 411 1.08 -14.69 4.39
C ARG A 411 0.04 -13.66 4.79
N LEU A 412 -0.29 -12.76 3.87
CA LEU A 412 -1.31 -11.72 4.08
C LEU A 412 -2.35 -11.78 2.96
N HIS A 413 -3.63 -11.85 3.34
CA HIS A 413 -4.75 -11.84 2.38
C HIS A 413 -5.51 -10.51 2.43
N ILE A 414 -5.54 -9.80 1.31
CA ILE A 414 -6.23 -8.51 1.14
C ILE A 414 -7.23 -8.65 -0.01
N SER A 415 -8.46 -8.17 0.19
CA SER A 415 -9.55 -8.34 -0.78
C SER A 415 -10.01 -7.03 -1.41
N ASN A 416 -9.60 -5.88 -0.87
CA ASN A 416 -10.05 -4.57 -1.31
C ASN A 416 -8.90 -3.72 -1.85
N TYR A 417 -9.23 -2.83 -2.79
CA TYR A 417 -8.37 -1.70 -3.14
C TYR A 417 -8.55 -0.60 -2.12
N GLU A 418 -7.46 -0.10 -1.54
CA GLU A 418 -7.50 0.93 -0.52
C GLU A 418 -6.32 1.90 -0.67
N LEU A 419 -6.52 3.19 -0.35
CA LEU A 419 -5.48 4.21 -0.40
C LEU A 419 -5.54 5.09 0.85
N GLY A 420 -4.38 5.51 1.34
CA GLY A 420 -4.27 6.43 2.46
C GLY A 420 -2.86 6.98 2.62
N ILE A 421 -2.74 7.95 3.50
CA ILE A 421 -1.50 8.63 3.84
C ILE A 421 -1.30 8.54 5.36
N ILE A 422 -0.07 8.25 5.76
CA ILE A 422 0.37 8.35 7.15
C ILE A 422 1.29 9.55 7.28
N PHE A 423 0.95 10.45 8.18
CA PHE A 423 1.81 11.54 8.62
C PHE A 423 2.47 11.14 9.92
N VAL A 424 3.79 11.24 10.00
CA VAL A 424 4.58 10.93 11.19
C VAL A 424 5.32 12.16 11.66
N VAL A 425 5.15 12.49 12.93
CA VAL A 425 6.05 13.40 13.64
C VAL A 425 6.95 12.56 14.54
N PRO A 426 8.25 12.45 14.21
CA PRO A 426 9.14 11.51 14.86
C PRO A 426 9.46 11.90 16.31
N PRO A 427 9.70 10.92 17.20
CA PRO A 427 10.35 11.15 18.49
C PRO A 427 11.77 11.74 18.34
N PRO A 428 12.27 12.55 19.30
CA PRO A 428 13.61 13.12 19.26
C PRO A 428 14.66 12.01 19.41
N GLU A 429 15.66 12.07 18.49
CA GLU A 429 16.80 11.17 18.22
C GLU A 429 16.50 9.94 17.32
N THR A 430 17.09 9.85 16.11
CA THR A 430 18.51 9.51 15.86
C THR A 430 19.27 10.33 14.78
N VAL A 431 18.96 11.60 14.51
CA VAL A 431 19.89 12.45 13.70
C VAL A 431 19.89 13.87 14.25
N ASP A 432 21.09 14.45 14.39
CA ASP A 432 21.36 15.87 14.64
C ASP A 432 20.70 16.74 13.57
N HIS A 433 19.42 17.02 13.72
CA HIS A 433 18.77 18.08 12.96
C HIS A 433 18.56 19.27 13.88
N VAL A 434 19.24 20.34 13.48
CA VAL A 434 19.12 21.73 13.92
C VAL A 434 17.73 22.00 14.47
N LYS A 435 17.68 22.65 15.65
CA LYS A 435 16.50 23.28 16.25
C LYS A 435 15.75 24.14 15.21
N GLN A 436 14.98 23.52 14.35
CA GLN A 436 13.93 24.16 13.56
C GLN A 436 12.71 24.18 14.46
N ASP A 437 12.04 25.33 14.51
CA ASP A 437 10.83 25.57 15.31
C ASP A 437 9.96 24.32 15.34
N THR A 438 9.98 23.64 16.50
CA THR A 438 9.11 22.49 16.76
C THR A 438 7.69 23.02 16.82
N ARG A 439 7.02 23.03 15.68
CA ARG A 439 5.60 23.40 15.59
C ARG A 439 4.80 22.41 16.42
N ASN A 440 3.90 22.94 17.21
CA ASN A 440 3.15 22.18 18.20
C ASN A 440 2.08 21.33 17.50
N LEU A 441 1.97 20.07 17.90
CA LEU A 441 1.17 19.02 17.24
C LEU A 441 -0.35 19.17 17.40
N ASP A 442 -0.79 20.21 18.09
CA ASP A 442 -2.20 20.55 18.25
C ASP A 442 -2.82 21.12 16.96
N ASP A 443 -2.03 21.35 15.90
CA ASP A 443 -2.53 21.81 14.60
C ASP A 443 -3.30 20.72 13.82
N ILE A 444 -3.10 19.42 14.11
CA ILE A 444 -3.83 18.35 13.42
C ILE A 444 -5.18 18.11 14.10
N VAL A 445 -6.19 18.76 13.54
CA VAL A 445 -7.59 18.64 13.96
C VAL A 445 -8.19 17.35 13.39
N LEU A 446 -8.67 16.47 14.28
CA LEU A 446 -9.48 15.33 13.87
C LEU A 446 -10.91 15.77 13.52
N PRO A 447 -11.60 15.07 12.60
CA PRO A 447 -12.99 15.39 12.23
C PRO A 447 -14.00 14.99 13.33
N PHE A 448 -13.50 14.70 14.53
CA PHE A 448 -14.29 14.40 15.70
C PHE A 448 -13.56 14.89 16.96
N VAL A 449 -14.33 15.30 17.95
CA VAL A 449 -13.83 15.60 19.29
C VAL A 449 -13.45 14.29 19.97
N MET A 450 -12.36 14.28 20.74
CA MET A 450 -11.99 13.10 21.52
C MET A 450 -13.07 12.79 22.57
N PRO A 451 -13.76 11.64 22.51
CA PRO A 451 -15.06 11.53 23.16
C PRO A 451 -15.17 10.43 24.23
N GLU A 452 -16.15 10.65 25.10
CA GLU A 452 -16.60 9.76 26.19
C GLU A 452 -16.89 8.33 25.71
N ILE A 453 -16.72 7.35 26.61
CA ILE A 453 -17.00 5.92 26.33
C ILE A 453 -18.47 5.78 25.93
N ILE A 454 -18.75 5.07 24.82
CA ILE A 454 -20.15 4.76 24.44
C ILE A 454 -20.77 3.92 25.54
N PRO A 455 -21.85 4.38 26.20
CA PRO A 455 -22.58 3.55 27.16
C PRO A 455 -23.05 2.25 26.50
N GLN A 456 -23.00 1.13 27.22
CA GLN A 456 -23.18 -0.24 26.71
C GLN A 456 -24.44 -0.47 25.84
N GLU A 457 -25.45 0.41 25.92
CA GLU A 457 -26.74 0.29 25.27
C GLU A 457 -26.85 1.01 23.90
N THR A 458 -25.81 1.72 23.43
CA THR A 458 -25.99 2.79 22.42
C THR A 458 -25.19 2.65 21.12
N SER A 459 -24.81 1.45 20.65
CA SER A 459 -24.14 1.33 19.34
C SER A 459 -25.10 1.16 18.15
N PRO A 460 -24.88 1.85 17.01
CA PRO A 460 -25.73 1.76 15.83
C PRO A 460 -25.35 0.57 14.96
N THR A 461 -25.69 -0.63 15.43
CA THR A 461 -25.68 -1.81 14.57
C THR A 461 -26.82 -1.70 13.54
N ALA A 462 -26.73 -2.46 12.44
CA ALA A 462 -27.80 -2.46 11.44
C ALA A 462 -29.19 -2.77 12.04
N GLN A 463 -29.23 -3.61 13.10
CA GLN A 463 -30.44 -3.92 13.84
C GLN A 463 -30.92 -2.75 14.70
N ALA A 464 -30.02 -2.04 15.40
CA ALA A 464 -30.36 -0.85 16.17
C ALA A 464 -30.85 0.30 15.28
N ILE A 465 -30.25 0.46 14.09
CA ILE A 465 -30.70 1.42 13.07
C ILE A 465 -32.09 1.04 12.56
N LYS A 466 -32.33 -0.25 12.24
CA LYS A 466 -33.65 -0.75 11.82
C LYS A 466 -34.70 -0.53 12.91
N GLY A 467 -34.39 -0.80 14.17
CA GLY A 467 -35.26 -0.53 15.31
C GLY A 467 -35.52 0.97 15.53
N GLY A 468 -34.51 1.82 15.29
CA GLY A 468 -34.67 3.27 15.32
C GLY A 468 -35.56 3.81 14.20
N ILE A 469 -35.54 3.19 13.01
CA ILE A 469 -36.47 3.50 11.92
C ILE A 469 -37.90 3.10 12.31
N GLY A 470 -38.08 1.89 12.84
CA GLY A 470 -39.40 1.40 13.29
C GLY A 470 -40.00 2.28 14.39
N GLY A 471 -39.23 2.58 15.44
CA GLY A 471 -39.68 3.44 16.54
C GLY A 471 -39.92 4.89 16.11
N ARG A 472 -39.22 5.40 15.09
CA ARG A 472 -39.49 6.73 14.51
C ARG A 472 -40.76 6.73 13.66
N ALA A 473 -41.04 5.65 12.92
CA ALA A 473 -42.29 5.50 12.19
C ALA A 473 -43.49 5.35 13.14
N GLU A 474 -43.32 4.69 14.28
CA GLU A 474 -44.32 4.63 15.36
C GLU A 474 -44.51 6.00 16.01
N GLN A 475 -43.43 6.73 16.32
CA GLN A 475 -43.50 8.07 16.89
C GLN A 475 -44.08 9.10 15.88
N GLU A 476 -43.76 8.98 14.59
CA GLU A 476 -44.36 9.78 13.52
C GLU A 476 -45.84 9.39 13.33
N ARG A 477 -46.22 8.11 13.50
CA ARG A 477 -47.64 7.70 13.59
C ARG A 477 -48.33 8.29 14.81
N GLU A 478 -47.73 8.26 16.00
CA GLU A 478 -48.32 8.82 17.22
C GLU A 478 -48.46 10.34 17.13
N ILE A 479 -47.47 11.04 16.55
CA ILE A 479 -47.55 12.47 16.27
C ILE A 479 -48.61 12.75 15.20
N ASN A 480 -48.66 11.97 14.12
CA ASN A 480 -49.66 12.12 13.07
C ASN A 480 -51.07 11.77 13.57
N GLU A 481 -51.24 10.78 14.45
CA GLU A 481 -52.50 10.43 15.11
C GLU A 481 -52.92 11.51 16.11
N ALA A 482 -51.99 12.12 16.84
CA ALA A 482 -52.26 13.28 17.70
C ALA A 482 -52.64 14.54 16.89
N VAL A 483 -52.03 14.72 15.71
CA VAL A 483 -52.36 15.80 14.76
C VAL A 483 -53.70 15.53 14.05
N LEU A 484 -53.98 14.28 13.66
CA LEU A 484 -55.25 13.82 13.07
C LEU A 484 -56.41 13.85 14.08
N ALA A 485 -56.13 13.66 15.37
CA ALA A 485 -57.11 13.86 16.43
C ALA A 485 -57.52 15.33 16.63
N LEU A 486 -56.68 16.27 16.16
CA LEU A 486 -56.94 17.72 16.19
C LEU A 486 -57.48 18.26 14.86
N SER A 487 -57.26 17.59 13.74
CA SER A 487 -57.84 17.94 12.44
C SER A 487 -58.52 16.73 11.81
N GLY A 488 -59.86 16.73 11.82
CA GLY A 488 -60.65 15.64 11.28
C GLY A 488 -60.33 15.30 9.82
N GLY A 489 -59.82 14.08 9.63
CA GLY A 489 -59.94 13.22 8.44
C GLY A 489 -59.26 13.65 7.15
N LEU A 490 -58.33 12.81 6.66
CA LEU A 490 -58.33 12.20 5.30
C LEU A 490 -57.15 11.22 5.20
N MET A 491 -57.46 9.97 4.85
CA MET A 491 -56.50 8.90 4.53
C MET A 491 -56.04 9.05 3.08
N GLU A 492 -54.80 8.65 2.78
CA GLU A 492 -54.44 8.09 1.47
C GLU A 492 -53.19 7.19 1.58
N GLU A 493 -53.13 6.25 0.64
CA GLU A 493 -52.58 4.90 0.72
C GLU A 493 -51.05 4.72 0.49
N GLU A 494 -50.59 3.53 0.87
CA GLU A 494 -49.30 2.90 0.56
C GLU A 494 -49.00 2.82 -0.94
N ILE A 495 -47.70 2.97 -1.28
CA ILE A 495 -47.15 2.51 -2.56
C ILE A 495 -46.05 1.47 -2.27
N THR A 496 -46.30 0.26 -2.77
CA THR A 496 -45.35 -0.84 -2.93
C THR A 496 -44.43 -0.59 -4.12
N GLU A 497 -43.14 -0.94 -4.01
CA GLU A 497 -42.26 -1.09 -5.17
C GLU A 497 -41.53 -2.45 -5.11
N GLU A 498 -41.87 -3.27 -6.11
CA GLU A 498 -41.22 -4.51 -6.54
C GLU A 498 -40.21 -4.23 -7.67
N GLU A 499 -39.25 -5.15 -7.82
CA GLU A 499 -38.40 -5.45 -9.01
C GLU A 499 -37.36 -4.39 -9.44
N GLU A 500 -36.20 -4.70 -10.05
CA GLU A 500 -35.85 -5.71 -11.05
C GLU A 500 -34.41 -6.29 -10.90
N GLU A 501 -34.24 -7.47 -11.50
CA GLU A 501 -32.97 -8.05 -11.95
C GLU A 501 -32.29 -7.21 -13.04
N GLU A 502 -30.96 -7.31 -13.16
CA GLU A 502 -30.35 -7.36 -14.49
C GLU A 502 -29.03 -8.14 -14.47
N ALA A 503 -28.93 -9.10 -15.39
CA ALA A 503 -27.71 -9.78 -15.78
C ALA A 503 -26.85 -8.87 -16.67
N ILE A 504 -25.54 -9.14 -16.76
CA ILE A 504 -24.77 -9.20 -18.03
C ILE A 504 -23.31 -9.61 -17.74
N GLU A 505 -22.84 -10.46 -18.63
CA GLU A 505 -21.50 -11.00 -18.83
C GLU A 505 -20.42 -9.92 -19.03
N ALA A 506 -19.23 -10.14 -18.48
CA ALA A 506 -17.97 -9.65 -19.06
C ALA A 506 -16.76 -10.27 -18.35
N ALA A 507 -16.04 -11.18 -19.02
CA ALA A 507 -14.66 -11.52 -18.66
C ALA A 507 -13.91 -12.13 -19.86
N GLN A 508 -13.51 -11.29 -20.81
CA GLN A 508 -12.39 -11.57 -21.69
C GLN A 508 -11.52 -10.32 -21.80
N TYR A 509 -10.52 -10.19 -20.93
CA TYR A 509 -9.49 -9.15 -21.07
C TYR A 509 -8.13 -9.53 -20.46
N VAL A 510 -7.75 -10.82 -20.48
CA VAL A 510 -6.48 -11.27 -19.87
C VAL A 510 -5.54 -12.00 -20.85
N ALA A 511 -5.84 -12.02 -22.15
CA ALA A 511 -5.00 -12.72 -23.14
C ALA A 511 -4.20 -11.81 -24.11
N GLN A 512 -4.49 -10.50 -24.14
CA GLN A 512 -3.94 -9.58 -25.15
C GLN A 512 -2.43 -9.25 -24.97
N GLU A 513 -1.91 -9.31 -23.73
CA GLU A 513 -0.55 -8.83 -23.41
C GLU A 513 0.58 -9.62 -24.10
N LYS A 514 0.37 -10.88 -24.46
CA LYS A 514 1.43 -11.74 -25.04
C LYS A 514 1.69 -11.42 -26.52
N GLU A 515 0.66 -11.00 -27.24
CA GLU A 515 0.78 -10.67 -28.66
C GLU A 515 1.39 -9.27 -28.85
N ASP A 516 1.00 -8.33 -28.00
CA ASP A 516 1.51 -6.95 -28.03
C ASP A 516 3.01 -6.86 -27.71
N GLU A 517 3.51 -7.62 -26.72
CA GLU A 517 4.94 -7.68 -26.40
C GLU A 517 5.76 -8.29 -27.55
N LYS A 518 5.20 -9.28 -28.25
CA LYS A 518 5.84 -9.92 -29.40
C LYS A 518 5.88 -8.98 -30.61
N ALA A 519 4.75 -8.35 -30.94
CA ALA A 519 4.65 -7.37 -32.02
C ALA A 519 5.57 -6.16 -31.77
N TYR A 520 5.70 -5.73 -30.51
CA TYR A 520 6.65 -4.71 -30.11
C TYR A 520 8.10 -5.15 -30.34
N ALA A 521 8.48 -6.36 -29.91
CA ALA A 521 9.81 -6.90 -30.16
C ALA A 521 10.12 -7.03 -31.65
N ASP A 522 9.19 -7.56 -32.45
CA ASP A 522 9.31 -7.68 -33.91
C ASP A 522 9.62 -6.31 -34.54
N LYS A 523 8.91 -5.26 -34.10
CA LYS A 523 9.09 -3.89 -34.58
C LYS A 523 10.46 -3.32 -34.23
N LEU A 524 10.93 -3.51 -32.99
CA LEU A 524 12.26 -3.06 -32.56
C LEU A 524 13.36 -3.74 -33.38
N TRP A 525 13.32 -5.07 -33.48
CA TRP A 525 14.38 -5.85 -34.15
C TRP A 525 14.44 -5.63 -35.66
N SER A 526 13.30 -5.43 -36.33
CA SER A 526 13.26 -5.11 -37.76
C SER A 526 14.03 -3.84 -38.16
N GLN A 527 14.34 -2.97 -37.18
CA GLN A 527 15.01 -1.69 -37.39
C GLN A 527 16.45 -1.65 -36.88
N VAL A 528 16.82 -2.60 -36.00
CA VAL A 528 18.22 -2.80 -35.60
C VAL A 528 19.00 -3.42 -36.76
N ASP A 529 18.41 -4.41 -37.44
CA ASP A 529 19.01 -5.11 -38.58
C ASP A 529 19.25 -4.20 -39.80
N SER A 530 18.41 -3.18 -40.01
CA SER A 530 18.55 -2.22 -41.11
C SER A 530 19.61 -1.14 -40.86
N SER A 531 19.99 -0.91 -39.60
CA SER A 531 21.04 0.06 -39.23
C SER A 531 22.46 -0.50 -39.29
N GLN A 532 22.62 -1.83 -39.26
CA GLN A 532 23.92 -2.51 -39.45
C GLN A 532 24.26 -2.76 -40.92
N SER A 533 23.38 -2.38 -41.85
CA SER A 533 23.51 -2.62 -43.30
C SER A 533 23.77 -1.33 -44.11
N CYS A 534 24.28 -0.26 -43.47
CA CYS A 534 24.76 0.96 -44.13
C CYS A 534 26.24 1.23 -43.84
#